data_AF-A0A9D1XKX4-F1
#
_entry.id   AF-A0A9D1XKX4-F1
#
_cell.length_a   1.000
_cell.length_b   1.000
_cell.length_c   1.000
_cell.angle_alpha   90.00
_cell.angle_beta   90.00
_cell.angle_gamma   90.00
#
_symmetry.space_group_name_H-M   'P 1'
#
loop_
_entity.id
_entity.type
_entity.pdbx_description
1 polymer ?
#
loop_
_entity_poly.entity_id
_entity_poly.type
_entity_poly.pdbx_seq_one_letter_code
_entity_poly.pdbx_strand_id
1 'polypeptide(L)'
;MNFVINPIFIDIIIALIILLMVIFGYIKGFVYSAYRLASTVVSLIVALYLSSYLAVIFKIYEVQGIGQGIGEMINRFLIFIILLIVLKIIFALIGKIIIPLLKGIIDTIGLLRKLDGLLGAIFNLAESLILIYLALVFIITPIVPGGKEAVENTIIANKILELVPTLSEEVKKLSDGNNVIDQIINDGLNNDSFDSDSMNSIITSLTTAYDWGLIDQEYLADILYRYYDQVQTPIVVNSEQYNQTVELLNKLNMVEFDQSRVLNKMVVSG
;
A
#
# COMPACT_ATOMS: atom_id res chain seq x y z
N MET A 1 14.85 -14.39 -14.94
CA MET A 1 14.90 -15.43 -13.89
C MET A 1 13.72 -15.18 -12.97
N ASN A 2 12.68 -16.01 -13.01
CA ASN A 2 11.55 -15.88 -12.08
C ASN A 2 12.03 -16.34 -10.70
N PHE A 3 12.22 -15.40 -9.78
CA PHE A 3 12.46 -15.70 -8.38
C PHE A 3 11.14 -16.23 -7.80
N VAL A 4 10.93 -17.55 -7.88
CA VAL A 4 9.82 -18.20 -7.19
C VAL A 4 10.22 -18.33 -5.73
N ILE A 5 9.78 -17.39 -4.91
CA ILE A 5 9.98 -17.45 -3.46
C ILE A 5 9.08 -18.56 -2.92
N ASN A 6 9.68 -19.60 -2.31
CA ASN A 6 8.91 -20.69 -1.73
C ASN A 6 8.07 -20.17 -0.55
N PRO A 7 6.73 -20.31 -0.56
CA PRO A 7 5.87 -19.80 0.51
C PRO A 7 6.21 -20.33 1.90
N ILE A 8 6.65 -21.60 2.00
CA ILE A 8 7.06 -22.22 3.26
C ILE A 8 8.28 -21.49 3.84
N PHE A 9 9.18 -21.01 2.99
CA PHE A 9 10.38 -20.30 3.43
C PHE A 9 10.04 -18.95 4.06
N ILE A 10 9.03 -18.25 3.53
CA ILE A 10 8.52 -16.99 4.09
C ILE A 10 7.96 -17.23 5.50
N ASP A 11 7.12 -18.26 5.66
CA ASP A 11 6.54 -18.60 6.97
C ASP A 11 7.61 -18.96 8.01
N ILE A 12 8.62 -19.75 7.62
CA ILE A 12 9.72 -20.11 8.51
C ILE A 12 10.49 -18.86 8.97
N ILE A 13 10.78 -17.92 8.05
CA ILE A 13 11.45 -16.66 8.39
C ILE A 13 10.59 -15.84 9.35
N ILE A 14 9.29 -15.67 9.07
CA ILE A 14 8.38 -14.92 9.92
C ILE A 14 8.29 -15.54 11.31
N ALA A 15 8.12 -16.86 11.40
CA ALA A 15 8.08 -17.59 12.66
C ALA A 15 9.38 -17.40 13.46
N LEU A 16 10.53 -17.46 12.78
CA LEU A 16 11.83 -17.24 13.41
C LEU A 16 11.97 -15.80 13.94
N ILE A 17 11.56 -14.80 13.17
CA ILE A 17 11.57 -13.39 13.58
C ILE A 17 10.68 -13.19 14.81
N ILE A 18 9.46 -13.74 14.80
CA ILE A 18 8.53 -13.67 15.93
C ILE A 18 9.15 -14.30 17.18
N LEU A 19 9.71 -15.51 17.04
CA LEU A 19 10.37 -16.22 18.14
C LEU A 19 11.52 -15.40 18.74
N LEU A 20 12.39 -14.86 17.89
CA LEU A 20 13.51 -14.02 18.32
C LEU A 20 13.01 -12.74 19.02
N MET A 21 11.97 -12.09 18.48
CA MET A 21 11.42 -10.88 19.08
C MET A 21 10.78 -11.16 20.44
N VAL A 22 10.07 -12.28 20.59
CA VAL A 22 9.53 -12.72 21.88
C VAL A 22 10.67 -12.93 22.90
N ILE A 23 11.72 -13.66 22.52
CA ILE A 23 12.89 -13.91 23.37
C ILE A 23 13.59 -12.59 23.76
N PHE A 24 13.81 -11.69 22.80
CA PHE A 24 14.43 -10.39 23.08
C PHE A 24 13.58 -9.51 23.98
N GLY A 25 12.25 -9.55 23.80
CA GLY A 25 11.32 -8.86 24.69
C GLY A 25 11.41 -9.40 26.10
N TYR A 26 11.46 -10.73 26.25
CA TYR A 26 11.62 -11.39 27.54
C TYR A 26 12.90 -11.01 28.26
N ILE A 27 14.03 -10.99 27.55
CA ILE A 27 15.34 -10.69 28.13
C ILE A 27 15.47 -9.20 28.48
N LYS A 28 14.98 -8.30 27.63
CA LYS A 28 15.16 -6.84 27.82
C LYS A 28 14.14 -6.21 28.77
N GLY A 29 13.01 -6.88 28.98
CA GLY A 29 11.98 -6.50 29.93
C GLY A 29 10.89 -5.60 29.34
N PHE A 30 9.95 -5.24 30.20
CA PHE A 30 8.73 -4.51 29.88
C PHE A 30 9.04 -3.08 29.42
N VAL A 31 9.84 -2.32 30.16
CA VAL A 31 10.14 -0.91 29.84
C VAL A 31 10.70 -0.76 28.43
N TYR A 32 11.66 -1.62 28.09
CA TYR A 32 12.31 -1.59 26.79
C TYR A 32 11.29 -1.87 25.67
N SER A 33 10.47 -2.90 25.85
CA SER A 33 9.51 -3.36 24.85
C SER A 33 8.33 -2.40 24.71
N ALA A 34 7.84 -1.83 25.81
CA ALA A 34 6.79 -0.81 25.83
C ALA A 34 7.25 0.47 25.12
N TYR A 35 8.49 0.92 25.37
CA TYR A 35 9.08 2.04 24.66
C TYR A 35 9.17 1.78 23.15
N ARG A 36 9.63 0.58 22.75
CA ARG A 36 9.71 0.23 21.33
C ARG A 36 8.34 0.18 20.65
N LEU A 37 7.34 -0.38 21.30
CA LEU A 37 5.97 -0.38 20.78
C LEU A 37 5.44 1.05 20.64
N ALA A 38 5.53 1.85 21.70
CA ALA A 38 5.05 3.24 21.70
C ALA A 38 5.76 4.08 20.63
N SER A 39 7.09 3.98 20.53
CA SER A 39 7.85 4.68 19.48
C SER A 39 7.47 4.21 18.07
N THR A 40 7.14 2.93 17.89
CA THR A 40 6.63 2.43 16.60
C THR A 40 5.29 3.06 16.25
N VAL A 41 4.33 3.06 17.18
CA VAL A 41 3.01 3.67 16.97
C VAL A 41 3.14 5.16 16.66
N VAL A 42 3.93 5.90 17.45
CA VAL A 42 4.17 7.33 17.20
C VAL A 42 4.86 7.55 15.85
N SER A 43 5.87 6.75 15.52
CA SER A 43 6.56 6.85 14.23
C SER A 43 5.62 6.59 13.06
N LEU A 44 4.69 5.64 13.19
CA LEU A 44 3.69 5.36 12.17
C LEU A 44 2.76 6.53 11.95
N ILE A 45 2.19 7.09 13.02
CA ILE A 45 1.29 8.25 12.93
C ILE A 45 2.00 9.44 12.28
N VAL A 46 3.22 9.75 12.74
CA VAL A 46 4.01 10.87 12.22
C VAL A 46 4.40 10.63 10.75
N ALA A 47 4.86 9.43 10.40
CA ALA A 47 5.22 9.10 9.02
C ALA A 47 4.01 9.16 8.10
N LEU A 48 2.85 8.63 8.50
CA LEU A 48 1.62 8.66 7.71
C LEU A 48 1.21 10.10 7.39
N TYR A 49 1.21 10.98 8.40
CA TYR A 49 0.83 12.37 8.20
C TYR A 49 1.85 13.14 7.35
N LEU A 50 3.14 13.03 7.69
CA LEU A 50 4.18 13.83 7.05
C LEU A 50 4.52 13.35 5.63
N SER A 51 4.31 12.06 5.33
CA SER A 51 4.55 11.50 4.00
C SER A 51 3.74 12.20 2.91
N SER A 52 2.48 12.56 3.18
CA SER A 52 1.63 13.27 2.21
C SER A 52 2.24 14.61 1.79
N TYR A 53 2.75 15.38 2.76
CA TYR A 53 3.37 16.68 2.48
C TYR A 53 4.73 16.55 1.80
N LEU A 54 5.55 15.59 2.25
CA LEU A 54 6.89 15.38 1.72
C LEU A 54 6.89 14.78 0.32
N ALA A 55 5.89 13.97 -0.04
CA ALA A 55 5.77 13.35 -1.36
C ALA A 55 5.46 14.33 -2.50
N VAL A 56 5.00 15.54 -2.17
CA VAL A 56 4.87 16.64 -3.13
C VAL A 56 6.24 17.24 -3.46
N ILE A 57 7.12 17.33 -2.45
CA ILE A 57 8.44 17.98 -2.55
C ILE A 57 9.50 17.02 -3.08
N PHE A 58 9.48 15.77 -2.61
CA PHE A 58 10.46 14.75 -2.95
C PHE A 58 9.81 13.68 -3.83
N LYS A 59 10.22 13.65 -5.10
CA LYS A 59 9.82 12.64 -6.08
C LYS A 59 10.95 11.63 -6.25
N ILE A 60 10.83 10.50 -5.56
CA ILE A 60 11.74 9.34 -5.64
C ILE A 60 11.29 8.41 -6.77
N TYR A 61 9.99 8.33 -6.98
CA TYR A 61 9.37 7.58 -8.07
C TYR A 61 8.41 8.49 -8.83
N GLU A 62 8.50 8.47 -10.15
CA GLU A 62 7.67 9.30 -11.03
C GLU A 62 7.32 8.51 -12.28
N VAL A 63 6.05 8.59 -12.68
CA VAL A 63 5.52 8.00 -13.90
C VAL A 63 4.79 9.10 -14.65
N GLN A 64 4.99 9.19 -15.96
CA GLN A 64 4.31 10.18 -16.81
C GLN A 64 3.04 9.59 -17.43
N GLY A 65 2.11 10.45 -17.84
CA GLY A 65 0.89 10.05 -18.54
C GLY A 65 -0.15 9.39 -17.64
N ILE A 66 -0.81 8.35 -18.16
CA ILE A 66 -1.97 7.68 -17.51
C ILE A 66 -1.58 7.02 -16.17
N GLY A 67 -0.29 6.74 -15.93
CA GLY A 67 0.20 6.16 -14.68
C GLY A 67 0.59 7.17 -13.59
N GLN A 68 0.47 8.48 -13.83
CA GLN A 68 0.98 9.53 -12.92
C GLN A 68 0.46 9.44 -11.48
N GLY A 69 -0.83 9.23 -11.26
CA GLY A 69 -1.46 9.18 -9.93
C GLY A 69 -1.06 7.92 -9.17
N ILE A 70 -0.89 6.81 -9.88
CA ILE A 70 -0.30 5.58 -9.34
C ILE A 70 1.16 5.85 -8.95
N GLY A 71 1.92 6.53 -9.81
CA GLY A 71 3.29 6.95 -9.53
C GLY A 71 3.40 7.83 -8.29
N GLU A 72 2.48 8.79 -8.12
CA GLU A 72 2.42 9.67 -6.95
C GLU A 72 2.07 8.91 -5.67
N MET A 73 1.14 7.96 -5.74
CA MET A 73 0.82 7.07 -4.63
C MET A 73 2.03 6.22 -4.20
N ILE A 74 2.68 5.56 -5.16
CA ILE A 74 3.88 4.75 -4.91
C ILE A 74 4.97 5.63 -4.31
N ASN A 75 5.18 6.84 -4.84
CA ASN A 75 6.13 7.79 -4.30
C ASN A 75 5.82 8.15 -2.84
N ARG A 76 4.55 8.44 -2.52
CA ARG A 76 4.12 8.73 -1.15
C ARG A 76 4.38 7.55 -0.21
N PHE A 77 4.13 6.33 -0.67
CA PHE A 77 4.41 5.13 0.10
C PHE A 77 5.91 4.93 0.35
N LEU A 78 6.77 5.16 -0.65
CA LEU A 78 8.23 5.12 -0.49
C LEU A 78 8.72 6.17 0.52
N ILE A 79 8.22 7.40 0.42
CA ILE A 79 8.53 8.48 1.38
C ILE A 79 8.07 8.09 2.80
N PHE A 80 6.89 7.49 2.94
CA PHE A 80 6.41 6.95 4.21
C PHE A 80 7.38 5.93 4.81
N ILE A 81 7.86 4.96 4.03
CA ILE A 81 8.81 3.95 4.50
C ILE A 81 10.13 4.58 4.94
N ILE A 82 10.67 5.53 4.16
CA ILE A 82 11.90 6.25 4.49
C ILE A 82 11.72 7.01 5.80
N LEU A 83 10.63 7.75 5.95
CA LEU A 83 10.31 8.47 7.20
C LEU A 83 10.19 7.53 8.38
N LEU A 84 9.51 6.39 8.21
CA LEU A 84 9.36 5.40 9.27
C LEU A 84 10.73 4.90 9.74
N ILE A 85 11.65 4.58 8.81
CA ILE A 85 13.02 4.14 9.14
C ILE A 85 13.77 5.26 9.87
N VAL A 86 13.73 6.49 9.37
CA VAL A 86 14.41 7.64 9.98
C VAL A 86 13.89 7.90 11.39
N LEU A 87 12.56 7.94 11.58
CA LEU A 87 11.93 8.13 12.88
C LEU A 87 12.29 7.00 13.85
N LYS A 88 12.29 5.74 13.38
CA LYS A 88 12.72 4.60 14.21
C LYS A 88 14.16 4.74 14.68
N ILE A 89 15.07 5.24 13.83
CA ILE A 89 16.45 5.52 14.23
C ILE A 89 16.50 6.64 15.27
N ILE A 90 15.77 7.74 15.06
CA ILE A 90 15.70 8.86 16.01
C ILE A 90 15.18 8.39 17.37
N PHE A 91 14.05 7.68 17.42
CA PHE A 91 13.51 7.14 18.65
C PHE A 91 14.43 6.09 19.27
N ALA A 92 15.14 5.28 18.49
CA ALA A 92 16.13 4.36 19.04
C ALA A 92 17.27 5.11 19.78
N LEU A 93 17.70 6.27 19.26
CA LEU A 93 18.70 7.12 19.91
C LEU A 93 18.14 7.76 21.19
N ILE A 94 16.93 8.32 21.14
CA ILE A 94 16.25 8.89 22.31
C ILE A 94 16.04 7.82 23.39
N GLY A 95 15.68 6.61 22.99
CA GLY A 95 15.45 5.47 23.87
C GLY A 95 16.67 5.11 24.71
N LYS A 96 17.89 5.35 24.23
CA LYS A 96 19.12 5.13 25.03
C LYS A 96 19.14 5.98 26.31
N ILE A 97 18.48 7.14 26.30
CA ILE A 97 18.39 8.06 27.44
C ILE A 97 17.12 7.79 28.26
N ILE A 98 15.98 7.60 27.59
CA ILE A 98 14.67 7.46 28.25
C ILE A 98 14.53 6.12 28.98
N ILE A 99 14.97 5.01 28.38
CA ILE A 99 14.75 3.66 28.93
C ILE A 99 15.41 3.49 30.30
N PRO A 100 16.68 3.88 30.53
CA PRO A 100 17.30 3.82 31.86
C PRO A 100 16.52 4.60 32.93
N LEU A 101 15.99 5.78 32.59
CA LEU A 101 15.22 6.61 33.51
C LEU A 101 13.90 5.94 33.93
N LEU A 102 13.21 5.31 32.97
CA LEU A 102 11.95 4.62 33.23
C LEU A 102 12.14 3.31 34.01
N LYS A 103 13.26 2.60 33.80
CA LYS A 103 13.56 1.35 34.54
C LYS A 103 13.66 1.57 36.04
N GLY A 104 14.26 2.69 36.49
CA GLY A 104 14.36 3.01 37.91
C GLY A 104 13.00 3.10 38.62
N ILE A 105 11.93 3.45 37.90
CA ILE A 105 10.58 3.55 38.46
C ILE A 105 9.95 2.16 38.60
N ILE A 106 10.14 1.28 37.62
CA ILE A 106 9.53 -0.06 37.60
C ILE A 106 10.14 -0.98 38.65
N ASP A 107 11.43 -0.83 38.94
CA ASP A 107 12.10 -1.62 39.98
C ASP A 107 11.53 -1.39 41.39
N THR A 108 10.81 -0.29 41.57
CA THR A 108 10.12 0.05 42.83
C THR A 108 8.78 -0.70 42.97
N ILE A 109 8.20 -1.22 41.88
CA ILE A 109 6.89 -1.89 41.86
C ILE A 109 7.08 -3.40 41.77
N GLY A 110 7.04 -4.08 42.93
CA GLY A 110 7.40 -5.51 43.04
C GLY A 110 6.60 -6.49 42.17
N LEU A 111 5.34 -6.18 41.82
CA LEU A 111 4.53 -6.99 40.89
C LEU A 111 5.03 -6.89 39.44
N LEU A 112 5.38 -5.68 38.98
CA LEU A 112 5.89 -5.46 37.63
C LEU A 112 7.24 -6.14 37.43
N ARG A 113 8.09 -6.15 38.46
CA ARG A 113 9.39 -6.85 38.41
C ARG A 113 9.26 -8.37 38.17
N LYS A 114 8.23 -9.01 38.73
CA LYS A 114 7.99 -10.46 38.52
C LYS A 114 7.47 -10.78 37.12
N LEU A 115 6.76 -9.83 36.51
CA LEU A 115 6.17 -9.99 35.18
C LEU A 115 6.99 -9.28 34.09
N ASP A 116 8.13 -8.67 34.41
CA ASP A 116 8.89 -7.78 33.52
C ASP A 116 9.25 -8.46 32.21
N GLY A 117 9.80 -9.68 32.27
CA GLY A 117 10.11 -10.46 31.07
C GLY A 117 8.85 -10.87 30.29
N LEU A 118 7.80 -11.33 30.97
CA LEU A 118 6.57 -11.77 30.30
C LEU A 118 5.89 -10.60 29.55
N LEU A 119 5.77 -9.44 30.21
CA LEU A 119 5.25 -8.22 29.61
C LEU A 119 6.17 -7.73 28.50
N GLY A 120 7.49 -7.83 28.68
CA GLY A 120 8.46 -7.57 27.63
C GLY A 120 8.21 -8.40 26.38
N ALA A 121 8.03 -9.72 26.53
CA ALA A 121 7.71 -10.63 25.44
C ALA A 121 6.42 -10.25 24.70
N ILE A 122 5.34 -9.95 25.43
CA ILE A 122 4.04 -9.59 24.85
C ILE A 122 4.13 -8.29 24.05
N PHE A 123 4.76 -7.25 24.62
CA PHE A 123 4.86 -5.94 23.94
C PHE A 123 5.76 -6.01 22.71
N ASN A 124 6.86 -6.78 22.78
CA ASN A 124 7.76 -6.94 21.64
C ASN A 124 7.14 -7.83 20.55
N LEU A 125 6.30 -8.81 20.93
CA LEU A 125 5.47 -9.56 20.00
C LEU A 125 4.53 -8.61 19.24
N ALA A 126 3.76 -7.78 19.97
CA ALA A 126 2.85 -6.81 19.35
C ALA A 126 3.58 -5.86 18.38
N GLU A 127 4.72 -5.30 18.78
CA GLU A 127 5.52 -4.44 17.88
C GLU A 127 6.00 -5.23 16.65
N SER A 128 6.48 -6.45 16.83
CA SER A 128 6.98 -7.27 15.72
C SER A 128 5.87 -7.63 14.73
N LEU A 129 4.65 -7.91 15.20
CA LEU A 129 3.50 -8.15 14.34
C LEU A 129 3.17 -6.93 13.49
N ILE A 130 3.23 -5.72 14.06
CA ILE A 130 3.03 -4.47 13.30
C ILE A 130 4.11 -4.31 12.22
N LEU A 131 5.39 -4.54 12.56
CA LEU A 131 6.49 -4.39 11.61
C LEU A 131 6.47 -5.45 10.51
N ILE A 132 6.12 -6.71 10.85
CA ILE A 132 5.95 -7.79 9.88
C ILE A 132 4.77 -7.48 8.97
N TYR A 133 3.64 -7.03 9.52
CA TYR A 133 2.49 -6.59 8.73
C TYR A 133 2.91 -5.55 7.70
N LEU A 134 3.61 -4.49 8.11
CA LEU A 134 4.08 -3.44 7.19
C LEU A 134 5.06 -3.97 6.13
N ALA A 135 5.94 -4.90 6.50
CA ALA A 135 6.83 -5.55 5.54
C ALA A 135 6.06 -6.40 4.52
N LEU A 136 5.01 -7.11 4.95
CA LEU A 136 4.13 -7.86 4.05
C LEU A 136 3.36 -6.93 3.13
N VAL A 137 2.82 -5.82 3.63
CA VAL A 137 2.19 -4.78 2.82
C VAL A 137 3.15 -4.30 1.74
N PHE A 138 4.41 -4.00 2.10
CA PHE A 138 5.43 -3.62 1.13
C PHE A 138 5.67 -4.69 0.06
N ILE A 139 5.77 -5.96 0.45
CA ILE A 139 5.98 -7.07 -0.49
C ILE A 139 4.81 -7.25 -1.46
N ILE A 140 3.57 -7.02 -1.03
CA ILE A 140 2.39 -7.19 -1.89
C ILE A 140 2.03 -5.93 -2.71
N THR A 141 2.72 -4.80 -2.47
CA THR A 141 2.62 -3.61 -3.34
C THR A 141 3.27 -3.87 -4.71
N PRO A 142 2.91 -3.12 -5.79
CA PRO A 142 3.42 -3.36 -7.15
C PRO A 142 4.92 -3.09 -7.30
N ILE A 143 5.59 -2.65 -6.23
CA ILE A 143 7.03 -2.40 -6.18
C ILE A 143 7.83 -3.72 -6.26
N VAL A 144 7.28 -4.83 -5.76
CA VAL A 144 7.95 -6.14 -5.72
C VAL A 144 7.25 -7.12 -6.67
N PRO A 145 7.84 -7.41 -7.85
CA PRO A 145 7.24 -8.34 -8.81
C PRO A 145 6.97 -9.72 -8.20
N GLY A 146 5.75 -10.23 -8.35
CA GLY A 146 5.34 -11.54 -7.84
C GLY A 146 5.21 -11.65 -6.31
N GLY A 147 5.35 -10.54 -5.57
CA GLY A 147 5.30 -10.55 -4.11
C GLY A 147 3.94 -10.95 -3.53
N LYS A 148 2.84 -10.59 -4.22
CA LYS A 148 1.47 -11.03 -3.89
C LYS A 148 1.35 -12.56 -3.90
N GLU A 149 1.64 -13.20 -5.02
CA GLU A 149 1.53 -14.65 -5.18
C GLU A 149 2.43 -15.41 -4.18
N ALA A 150 3.61 -14.85 -3.89
CA ALA A 150 4.52 -15.38 -2.89
C ALA A 150 3.92 -15.36 -1.47
N VAL A 151 3.17 -14.32 -1.11
CA VAL A 151 2.56 -14.14 0.22
C VAL A 151 1.22 -14.87 0.34
N GLU A 152 0.39 -14.89 -0.71
CA GLU A 152 -0.94 -15.52 -0.69
C GLU A 152 -0.91 -17.02 -0.44
N ASN A 153 0.19 -17.69 -0.80
CA ASN A 153 0.36 -19.13 -0.57
C ASN A 153 0.96 -19.47 0.81
N THR A 154 1.11 -18.49 1.69
CA THR A 154 1.66 -18.66 3.05
C THR A 154 0.57 -18.85 4.09
N ILE A 155 0.87 -19.51 5.21
CA ILE A 155 -0.10 -19.73 6.30
C ILE A 155 0.03 -18.63 7.36
N ILE A 156 1.24 -18.33 7.81
CA ILE A 156 1.48 -17.38 8.90
C ILE A 156 1.34 -15.96 8.40
N ALA A 157 1.90 -15.65 7.23
CA ALA A 157 1.81 -14.30 6.68
C ALA A 157 0.36 -13.89 6.39
N ASN A 158 -0.45 -14.78 5.79
CA ASN A 158 -1.88 -14.54 5.59
C ASN A 158 -2.62 -14.29 6.91
N LYS A 159 -2.37 -15.11 7.95
CA LYS A 159 -2.98 -14.87 9.26
C LYS A 159 -2.62 -13.51 9.85
N ILE A 160 -1.38 -13.05 9.67
CA ILE A 160 -0.96 -11.72 10.14
C ILE A 160 -1.68 -10.62 9.36
N LEU A 161 -1.86 -10.78 8.05
CA LEU A 161 -2.63 -9.84 7.23
C LEU A 161 -4.10 -9.80 7.68
N GLU A 162 -4.68 -10.92 8.10
CA GLU A 162 -6.07 -10.97 8.60
C GLU A 162 -6.27 -10.32 9.98
N LEU A 163 -5.21 -10.12 10.78
CA LEU A 163 -5.31 -9.48 12.10
C LEU A 163 -5.67 -7.99 12.02
N VAL A 164 -5.45 -7.34 10.87
CA VAL A 164 -5.84 -5.96 10.63
C VAL A 164 -6.74 -5.89 9.40
N PRO A 165 -7.99 -6.41 9.49
CA PRO A 165 -8.83 -6.66 8.32
C PRO A 165 -9.14 -5.39 7.52
N THR A 166 -9.29 -4.25 8.18
CA THR A 166 -9.58 -2.95 7.54
C THR A 166 -8.45 -2.49 6.63
N LEU A 167 -7.18 -2.65 7.06
CA LEU A 167 -6.01 -2.32 6.23
C LEU A 167 -5.69 -3.46 5.24
N SER A 168 -6.00 -4.71 5.60
CA SER A 168 -5.81 -5.88 4.73
C SER A 168 -6.71 -5.82 3.52
N GLU A 169 -7.96 -5.35 3.66
CA GLU A 169 -8.85 -5.11 2.53
C GLU A 169 -8.36 -3.96 1.65
N GLU A 170 -7.90 -2.84 2.21
CA GLU A 170 -7.31 -1.74 1.42
C GLU A 170 -6.02 -2.16 0.71
N VAL A 171 -5.19 -2.98 1.35
CA VAL A 171 -3.94 -3.48 0.76
C VAL A 171 -4.21 -4.62 -0.23
N LYS A 172 -5.22 -5.47 0.00
CA LYS A 172 -5.70 -6.44 -0.99
C LYS A 172 -6.31 -5.72 -2.19
N LYS A 173 -7.07 -4.63 -1.99
CA LYS A 173 -7.57 -3.77 -3.08
C LYS A 173 -6.42 -3.16 -3.88
N LEU A 174 -5.37 -2.65 -3.23
CA LEU A 174 -4.14 -2.21 -3.90
C LEU A 174 -3.46 -3.35 -4.69
N SER A 175 -3.40 -4.54 -4.12
CA SER A 175 -2.73 -5.73 -4.66
C SER A 175 -3.52 -6.43 -5.79
N ASP A 176 -4.84 -6.43 -5.73
CA ASP A 176 -5.74 -6.80 -6.83
C ASP A 176 -5.68 -5.74 -7.95
N GLY A 177 -5.41 -4.49 -7.57
CA GLY A 177 -5.13 -3.35 -8.45
C GLY A 177 -3.84 -3.50 -9.21
N ASN A 178 -2.90 -4.29 -8.73
CA ASN A 178 -1.61 -4.44 -9.39
C ASN A 178 -1.71 -5.09 -10.77
N ASN A 179 -2.54 -6.11 -10.96
CA ASN A 179 -2.68 -6.74 -12.29
C ASN A 179 -3.25 -5.74 -13.32
N VAL A 180 -4.09 -4.84 -12.82
CA VAL A 180 -4.81 -3.80 -13.54
C VAL A 180 -3.89 -2.59 -13.82
N ILE A 181 -3.09 -2.20 -12.83
CA ILE A 181 -2.08 -1.13 -12.90
C ILE A 181 -0.91 -1.54 -13.79
N ASP A 182 -0.43 -2.77 -13.68
CA ASP A 182 0.61 -3.33 -14.55
C ASP A 182 0.10 -3.40 -16.00
N GLN A 183 -1.18 -3.71 -16.22
CA GLN A 183 -1.81 -3.61 -17.54
C GLN A 183 -1.93 -2.16 -18.03
N ILE A 184 -2.37 -1.20 -17.21
CA ILE A 184 -2.40 0.23 -17.60
C ILE A 184 -1.00 0.73 -17.98
N ILE A 185 0.01 0.40 -17.18
CA ILE A 185 1.39 0.84 -17.38
C ILE A 185 1.98 0.16 -18.61
N ASN A 186 1.74 -1.15 -18.82
CA ASN A 186 2.33 -1.87 -19.95
C ASN A 186 1.56 -1.67 -21.27
N ASP A 187 0.22 -1.65 -21.24
CA ASP A 187 -0.64 -1.52 -22.44
C ASP A 187 -0.90 -0.05 -22.79
N GLY A 188 -1.00 0.84 -21.80
CA GLY A 188 -1.27 2.26 -22.01
C GLY A 188 -0.04 3.13 -22.30
N LEU A 189 1.18 2.65 -22.03
CA LEU A 189 2.43 3.40 -22.33
C LEU A 189 3.18 2.89 -23.58
N ASN A 190 2.95 1.66 -24.04
CA ASN A 190 3.68 1.09 -25.19
C ASN A 190 2.86 0.92 -26.47
N ASN A 191 1.53 0.98 -26.41
CA ASN A 191 0.69 0.92 -27.61
C ASN A 191 0.27 2.33 -28.03
N ASP A 192 0.91 2.84 -29.08
CA ASP A 192 0.49 4.03 -29.81
C ASP A 192 -0.89 3.85 -30.51
N SER A 193 -1.49 2.66 -30.43
CA SER A 193 -2.79 2.32 -31.01
C SER A 193 -3.91 2.37 -29.98
N PHE A 194 -4.63 3.50 -29.96
CA PHE A 194 -5.90 3.68 -29.25
C PHE A 194 -7.03 2.88 -29.93
N ASP A 195 -7.00 1.55 -29.79
CA ASP A 195 -8.02 0.64 -30.34
C ASP A 195 -9.08 0.21 -29.31
N SER A 196 -10.13 -0.49 -29.79
CA SER A 196 -11.28 -0.92 -28.99
C SER A 196 -10.93 -1.88 -27.86
N ASP A 197 -9.89 -2.69 -28.04
CA ASP A 197 -9.48 -3.70 -27.06
C ASP A 197 -8.71 -3.05 -25.91
N SER A 198 -7.86 -2.08 -26.23
CA SER A 198 -7.14 -1.25 -25.25
C SER A 198 -8.10 -0.41 -24.40
N MET A 199 -9.22 0.04 -24.98
CA MET A 199 -10.20 0.86 -24.29
C MET A 199 -10.91 0.12 -23.16
N ASN A 200 -11.30 -1.14 -23.37
CA ASN A 200 -11.96 -1.93 -22.33
C ASN A 200 -11.03 -2.18 -21.14
N SER A 201 -9.77 -2.51 -21.42
CA SER A 201 -8.75 -2.67 -20.39
C SER A 201 -8.55 -1.37 -19.61
N ILE A 202 -8.41 -0.23 -20.29
CA ILE A 202 -8.24 1.09 -19.62
C ILE A 202 -9.47 1.47 -18.79
N ILE A 203 -10.69 1.35 -19.33
CA ILE A 203 -11.92 1.70 -18.61
C ILE A 203 -12.15 0.79 -17.41
N THR A 204 -12.01 -0.52 -17.58
CA THR A 204 -12.10 -1.48 -16.47
C THR A 204 -11.08 -1.14 -15.40
N SER A 205 -9.88 -0.76 -15.82
CA SER A 205 -8.79 -0.46 -14.90
C SER A 205 -8.96 0.84 -14.12
N LEU A 206 -9.38 1.91 -14.81
CA LEU A 206 -9.68 3.19 -14.18
C LEU A 206 -10.90 3.10 -13.27
N THR A 207 -11.93 2.35 -13.69
CA THR A 207 -13.11 2.08 -12.84
C THR A 207 -12.72 1.35 -11.58
N THR A 208 -11.89 0.32 -11.72
CA THR A 208 -11.39 -0.47 -10.59
C THR A 208 -10.54 0.38 -9.66
N ALA A 209 -9.60 1.17 -10.20
CA ALA A 209 -8.77 2.08 -9.41
C ALA A 209 -9.59 3.14 -8.67
N TYR A 210 -10.62 3.69 -9.31
CA TYR A 210 -11.51 4.68 -8.71
C TYR A 210 -12.40 4.07 -7.62
N ASP A 211 -13.04 2.94 -7.90
CA ASP A 211 -13.89 2.22 -6.94
C ASP A 211 -13.10 1.77 -5.70
N TRP A 212 -11.79 1.57 -5.88
CA TRP A 212 -10.89 1.19 -4.80
C TRP A 212 -10.26 2.41 -4.10
N GLY A 213 -10.64 3.63 -4.47
CA GLY A 213 -10.14 4.86 -3.88
C GLY A 213 -8.65 5.11 -4.15
N LEU A 214 -8.09 4.40 -5.14
CA LEU A 214 -6.68 4.53 -5.53
C LEU A 214 -6.44 5.83 -6.29
N ILE A 215 -7.44 6.26 -7.03
CA ILE A 215 -7.47 7.54 -7.74
C ILE A 215 -8.69 8.32 -7.30
N ASP A 216 -8.53 9.63 -7.17
CA ASP A 216 -9.64 10.52 -6.88
C ASP A 216 -10.40 10.90 -8.17
N GLN A 217 -11.50 11.61 -7.99
CA GLN A 217 -12.38 12.02 -9.07
C GLN A 217 -11.70 13.00 -10.05
N GLU A 218 -10.82 13.86 -9.53
CA GLU A 218 -10.10 14.86 -10.33
C GLU A 218 -9.11 14.16 -11.25
N TYR A 219 -8.34 13.20 -10.73
CA TYR A 219 -7.39 12.41 -11.50
C TYR A 219 -8.07 11.50 -12.53
N LEU A 220 -9.20 10.87 -12.15
CA LEU A 220 -10.00 10.07 -13.07
C LEU A 220 -10.49 10.91 -14.26
N ALA A 221 -11.03 12.10 -14.00
CA ALA A 221 -11.49 13.02 -15.03
C ALA A 221 -10.36 13.46 -15.99
N ASP A 222 -9.19 13.80 -15.44
CA ASP A 222 -8.03 14.25 -16.21
C ASP A 222 -7.45 13.13 -17.11
N ILE A 223 -7.40 11.87 -16.63
CA ILE A 223 -7.03 10.75 -17.48
C ILE A 223 -8.03 10.56 -18.62
N LEU A 224 -9.32 10.53 -18.32
CA LEU A 224 -10.34 10.26 -19.33
C LEU A 224 -10.31 11.31 -20.44
N TYR A 225 -10.18 12.59 -20.09
CA TYR A 225 -10.01 13.62 -21.12
C TYR A 225 -8.72 13.46 -21.92
N ARG A 226 -7.57 13.25 -21.28
CA ARG A 226 -6.30 13.05 -22.01
C ARG A 226 -6.37 11.86 -22.96
N TYR A 227 -7.01 10.78 -22.53
CA TYR A 227 -7.22 9.60 -23.36
C TYR A 227 -8.12 9.90 -24.56
N TYR A 228 -9.34 10.40 -24.33
CA TYR A 228 -10.33 10.62 -25.40
C TYR A 228 -10.02 11.83 -26.32
N ASP A 229 -9.24 12.81 -25.86
CA ASP A 229 -8.75 13.90 -26.70
C ASP A 229 -7.68 13.42 -27.70
N GLN A 230 -6.93 12.36 -27.39
CA GLN A 230 -5.94 11.77 -28.31
C GLN A 230 -6.58 10.86 -29.37
N VAL A 231 -7.83 10.44 -29.17
CA VAL A 231 -8.58 9.62 -30.12
C VAL A 231 -9.03 10.46 -31.33
N GLN A 232 -8.34 10.27 -32.45
CA GLN A 232 -8.61 10.99 -33.71
C GLN A 232 -9.81 10.41 -34.49
N THR A 233 -10.00 9.09 -34.45
CA THR A 233 -11.11 8.40 -35.13
C THR A 233 -12.06 7.80 -34.11
N PRO A 234 -13.39 7.85 -34.32
CA PRO A 234 -14.34 7.23 -33.40
C PRO A 234 -14.04 5.74 -33.20
N ILE A 235 -14.03 5.30 -31.95
CA ILE A 235 -13.73 3.91 -31.57
C ILE A 235 -15.03 3.11 -31.67
N VAL A 236 -15.00 2.00 -32.41
CA VAL A 236 -16.14 1.08 -32.48
C VAL A 236 -16.14 0.22 -31.22
N VAL A 237 -17.27 0.19 -30.51
CA VAL A 237 -17.44 -0.55 -29.25
C VAL A 237 -18.69 -1.40 -29.29
N ASN A 238 -18.77 -2.44 -28.46
CA ASN A 238 -20.02 -3.18 -28.27
C ASN A 238 -20.90 -2.52 -27.18
N SER A 239 -22.13 -3.00 -27.00
CA SER A 239 -23.06 -2.43 -26.02
C SER A 239 -22.60 -2.60 -24.57
N GLU A 240 -21.87 -3.66 -24.25
CA GLU A 240 -21.33 -3.89 -22.90
C GLU A 240 -20.26 -2.86 -22.55
N GLN A 241 -19.29 -2.63 -23.45
CA GLN A 241 -18.24 -1.63 -23.33
C GLN A 241 -18.80 -0.21 -23.23
N TYR A 242 -19.83 0.11 -24.02
CA TYR A 242 -20.50 1.40 -23.94
C TYR A 242 -21.14 1.63 -22.56
N ASN A 243 -21.84 0.62 -22.03
CA ASN A 243 -22.49 0.72 -20.72
C ASN A 243 -21.49 0.83 -19.57
N GLN A 244 -20.37 0.10 -19.61
CA GLN A 244 -19.30 0.20 -18.62
C GLN A 244 -18.68 1.61 -18.59
N THR A 245 -18.43 2.21 -19.76
CA THR A 245 -17.95 3.59 -19.83
C THR A 245 -18.97 4.55 -19.25
N VAL A 246 -20.25 4.43 -19.60
CA VAL A 246 -21.32 5.28 -19.03
C VAL A 246 -21.39 5.13 -17.51
N GLU A 247 -21.27 3.91 -16.99
CA GLU A 247 -21.27 3.66 -15.53
C GLU A 247 -20.09 4.36 -14.84
N LEU A 248 -18.89 4.28 -15.40
CA LEU A 248 -17.72 5.02 -14.90
C LEU A 248 -17.93 6.53 -14.94
N LEU A 249 -18.42 7.05 -16.07
CA LEU A 249 -18.65 8.48 -16.24
C LEU A 249 -19.69 9.03 -15.25
N ASN A 250 -20.69 8.23 -14.88
CA ASN A 250 -21.71 8.60 -13.89
C ASN A 250 -21.16 8.70 -12.45
N LYS A 251 -19.97 8.16 -12.19
CA LYS A 251 -19.27 8.35 -10.90
C LYS A 251 -18.60 9.72 -10.80
N LEU A 252 -18.45 10.43 -11.91
CA LEU A 252 -17.88 11.78 -11.95
C LEU A 252 -18.96 12.85 -11.71
N ASN A 253 -18.60 13.92 -11.02
CA ASN A 253 -19.46 15.08 -10.86
C ASN A 253 -19.71 15.76 -12.22
N MET A 254 -20.96 15.69 -12.69
CA MET A 254 -21.36 16.26 -13.99
C MET A 254 -21.25 17.78 -14.08
N VAL A 255 -21.07 18.48 -12.95
CA VAL A 255 -20.81 19.93 -12.93
C VAL A 255 -19.39 20.25 -13.42
N GLU A 256 -18.45 19.32 -13.24
CA GLU A 256 -17.01 19.50 -13.54
C GLU A 256 -16.57 18.66 -14.76
N PHE A 257 -17.35 17.63 -15.13
CA PHE A 257 -17.02 16.71 -16.21
C PHE A 257 -18.14 16.60 -17.27
N ASP A 258 -17.82 16.98 -18.51
CA ASP A 258 -18.69 16.84 -19.69
C ASP A 258 -18.51 15.45 -20.31
N GLN A 259 -19.41 14.54 -19.93
CA GLN A 259 -19.46 13.17 -20.43
C GLN A 259 -19.62 13.08 -21.96
N SER A 260 -20.20 14.10 -22.60
CA SER A 260 -20.43 14.09 -24.05
C SER A 260 -19.13 14.13 -24.85
N ARG A 261 -18.07 14.74 -24.30
CA ARG A 261 -16.72 14.74 -24.91
C ARG A 261 -16.15 13.35 -25.10
N VAL A 262 -16.46 12.46 -24.16
CA VAL A 262 -16.05 11.05 -24.19
C VAL A 262 -17.00 10.23 -25.06
N LEU A 263 -18.31 10.32 -24.82
CA LEU A 263 -19.29 9.47 -25.49
C LEU A 263 -19.37 9.72 -27.01
N ASN A 264 -19.11 10.96 -27.46
CA ASN A 264 -19.10 11.30 -28.89
C ASN A 264 -17.91 10.67 -29.66
N LYS A 265 -16.91 10.14 -28.95
CA LYS A 265 -15.77 9.41 -29.54
C LYS A 265 -16.06 7.92 -29.71
N MET A 266 -17.23 7.44 -29.30
CA MET A 266 -17.60 6.03 -29.33
C MET A 266 -18.72 5.78 -30.34
N VAL A 267 -18.63 4.68 -31.09
CA VAL A 267 -19.67 4.21 -32.02
C VAL A 267 -20.06 2.80 -31.62
N VAL A 268 -21.33 2.62 -31.23
CA VAL A 268 -21.83 1.30 -30.83
C VAL A 268 -22.04 0.43 -32.08
N SER A 269 -21.30 -0.67 -32.17
CA SER A 269 -21.55 -1.76 -33.11
C SER A 269 -22.89 -2.41 -32.77
N GLY A 270 -23.76 -2.49 -33.78
CA GLY A 270 -25.07 -3.13 -33.70
C GLY A 270 -24.99 -4.64 -33.90
#